data_AF-A0A9D7GW28-F1
#
_entry.id   AF-A0A9D7GW28-F1
#
_cell.length_a   1.000
_cell.length_b   1.000
_cell.length_c   1.000
_cell.angle_alpha   90.00
_cell.angle_beta   90.00
_cell.angle_gamma   90.00
#
_symmetry.space_group_name_H-M   'P 1'
#
loop_
_entity.id
_entity.type
_entity.pdbx_description
1 polymer ?
#
loop_
_entity_poly.entity_id
_entity_poly.type
_entity_poly.pdbx_seq_one_letter_code
_entity_poly.pdbx_strand_id
1 'polypeptide(L)'
;MRVQIESVNAKGQTAHWGYVTDFDGRNLPVAGNAGQAHASVRVVDASVNEIVNSKDEVVTTRPTNVLSPDHNAITVIYLRDDGTGKTTGVTFAAYERMR
;
A
#
# COMPACT_ATOMS: atom_id res chain seq x y z
N MET A 1 -2.20 -11.44 -7.80
CA MET A 1 -1.40 -10.29 -8.32
C MET A 1 -0.02 -10.27 -7.67
N ARG A 2 1.02 -9.86 -8.39
CA ARG A 2 2.35 -9.58 -7.83
C ARG A 2 2.61 -8.07 -7.83
N VAL A 3 2.95 -7.51 -6.67
CA VAL A 3 3.36 -6.11 -6.51
C VAL A 3 4.88 -6.07 -6.42
N GLN A 4 5.49 -5.21 -7.24
CA GLN A 4 6.92 -4.93 -7.22
C GLN A 4 7.12 -3.42 -7.18
N ILE A 5 7.94 -2.98 -6.25
CA ILE A 5 8.20 -1.56 -6.03
C ILE A 5 9.71 -1.36 -6.10
N GLU A 6 10.09 -0.40 -6.93
CA GLU A 6 11.42 0.16 -7.01
C GLU A 6 11.32 1.63 -6.65
N SER A 7 12.12 2.05 -5.68
CA SER A 7 12.18 3.44 -5.24
C SER A 7 13.61 3.93 -5.28
N VAL A 8 13.79 5.15 -5.77
CA VAL A 8 15.08 5.86 -5.74
C VAL A 8 14.89 7.11 -4.89
N ASN A 9 15.67 7.26 -3.83
CA ASN A 9 15.60 8.46 -2.99
C ASN A 9 16.45 9.61 -3.55
N ALA A 10 16.37 10.80 -2.95
CA ALA A 10 17.11 11.99 -3.40
C ALA A 10 18.65 11.84 -3.40
N LYS A 11 19.19 10.80 -2.73
CA LYS A 11 20.62 10.48 -2.71
C LYS A 11 21.01 9.43 -3.77
N GLY A 12 20.07 9.02 -4.62
CA GLY A 12 20.28 7.98 -5.63
C GLY A 12 20.30 6.55 -5.06
N GLN A 13 19.90 6.34 -3.79
CA GLN A 13 19.85 5.00 -3.22
C GLN A 13 18.59 4.28 -3.69
N THR A 14 18.76 3.07 -4.19
CA THR A 14 17.67 2.21 -4.64
C THR A 14 17.16 1.33 -3.49
N ALA A 15 15.85 1.07 -3.50
CA ALA A 15 15.22 0.09 -2.64
C ALA A 15 14.24 -0.73 -3.49
N HIS A 16 14.23 -2.04 -3.28
CA HIS A 16 13.37 -2.97 -3.99
C HIS A 16 12.60 -3.81 -2.99
N TRP A 17 11.28 -3.85 -3.15
CA TRP A 17 10.43 -4.73 -2.35
C TRP A 17 9.19 -5.17 -3.11
N GLY A 18 8.53 -6.19 -2.59
CA GLY A 18 7.34 -6.70 -3.22
C GLY A 18 6.61 -7.74 -2.39
N TYR A 19 5.40 -8.05 -2.81
CA TYR A 19 4.54 -9.05 -2.21
C TYR A 19 3.57 -9.60 -3.25
N VAL A 20 2.92 -10.71 -2.90
CA VAL A 20 1.84 -11.30 -3.69
C VAL A 20 0.55 -11.10 -2.91
N THR A 21 -0.57 -10.93 -3.61
CA THR A 21 -1.90 -10.91 -3.00
C THR A 21 -2.95 -11.44 -3.97
N ASP A 22 -3.93 -12.14 -3.43
CA ASP A 22 -5.13 -12.57 -4.15
C ASP A 22 -6.34 -11.67 -3.84
N PHE A 23 -6.11 -10.54 -3.17
CA PHE A 23 -7.13 -9.58 -2.73
C PHE A 23 -8.19 -10.14 -1.78
N ASP A 24 -7.85 -11.18 -1.03
CA ASP A 24 -8.73 -11.90 -0.11
C ASP A 24 -8.58 -11.48 1.37
N GLY A 25 -7.78 -10.45 1.63
CA GLY A 25 -7.51 -9.95 2.98
C GLY A 25 -6.50 -10.78 3.79
N ARG A 26 -5.85 -11.79 3.21
CA ARG A 26 -4.79 -12.53 3.93
C ARG A 26 -3.56 -11.66 4.13
N ASN A 27 -2.99 -11.74 5.33
CA ASN A 27 -1.75 -11.04 5.68
C ASN A 27 -0.54 -11.82 5.12
N LEU A 28 0.05 -11.31 4.04
CA LEU A 28 1.12 -11.99 3.31
C LEU A 28 2.47 -11.27 3.50
N PRO A 29 3.59 -12.01 3.51
CA PRO A 29 4.91 -11.43 3.76
C PRO A 29 5.34 -10.49 2.62
N VAL A 30 6.00 -9.42 3.01
CA VAL A 30 6.65 -8.46 2.11
C VAL A 30 8.15 -8.73 2.13
N ALA A 31 8.72 -8.94 0.95
CA ALA A 31 10.17 -9.16 0.79
C ALA A 31 10.87 -7.83 0.48
N GLY A 32 12.03 -7.59 1.11
CA GLY A 32 12.93 -6.48 0.75
C GLY A 32 12.60 -5.11 1.37
N ASN A 33 11.59 -5.00 2.23
CA ASN A 33 11.23 -3.74 2.89
C ASN A 33 11.50 -3.81 4.41
N ALA A 34 12.46 -3.01 4.90
CA ALA A 34 12.76 -2.97 6.34
C ALA A 34 11.69 -2.26 7.18
N GLY A 35 10.84 -1.44 6.56
CA GLY A 35 9.76 -0.69 7.20
C GLY A 35 8.41 -1.39 7.22
N GLN A 36 8.26 -2.49 6.46
CA GLN A 36 7.00 -3.23 6.32
C GLN A 36 7.30 -4.71 6.14
N ALA A 37 6.80 -5.55 7.05
CA ALA A 37 7.02 -6.99 7.01
C ALA A 37 5.86 -7.74 6.32
N HIS A 38 4.64 -7.22 6.39
CA HIS A 38 3.46 -7.85 5.80
C HIS A 38 2.51 -6.83 5.16
N ALA A 39 1.69 -7.32 4.24
CA ALA A 39 0.56 -6.60 3.66
C ALA A 39 -0.65 -7.54 3.58
N SER A 40 -1.81 -7.05 4.02
CA SER A 40 -3.11 -7.63 3.69
C SER A 40 -3.80 -6.72 2.69
N VAL A 41 -4.37 -7.28 1.63
CA VAL A 41 -5.11 -6.51 0.62
C VAL A 41 -6.48 -7.14 0.44
N ARG A 42 -7.53 -6.34 0.49
CA ARG A 42 -8.91 -6.77 0.21
C ARG A 42 -9.58 -5.89 -0.83
N VAL A 43 -10.39 -6.50 -1.68
CA VAL A 43 -11.31 -5.76 -2.55
C VAL A 43 -12.50 -5.25 -1.72
N VAL A 44 -12.87 -3.98 -1.92
CA VAL A 44 -14.13 -3.42 -1.42
C VAL A 44 -15.19 -3.47 -2.53
N ASP A 45 -14.83 -3.00 -3.73
CA ASP A 45 -15.63 -3.11 -4.94
C ASP A 45 -14.74 -3.10 -6.21
N ALA A 46 -15.34 -2.96 -7.39
CA ALA A 46 -14.61 -3.01 -8.67
C ALA A 46 -13.56 -1.89 -8.85
N SER A 47 -13.69 -0.77 -8.15
CA SER A 47 -12.76 0.37 -8.25
C SER A 47 -12.01 0.65 -6.94
N VAL A 48 -12.36 -0.02 -5.84
CA VAL A 48 -11.79 0.23 -4.51
C VAL A 48 -11.17 -1.01 -3.91
N ASN A 49 -9.93 -0.88 -3.43
CA ASN A 49 -9.31 -1.85 -2.54
C ASN A 49 -8.73 -1.17 -1.30
N GLU A 50 -8.55 -1.96 -0.26
CA GLU A 50 -7.91 -1.55 0.98
C GLU A 50 -6.70 -2.41 1.25
N ILE A 51 -5.70 -1.79 1.87
CA ILE A 51 -4.46 -2.43 2.27
C ILE A 51 -4.28 -2.21 3.78
N VAL A 52 -3.76 -3.21 4.48
CA VAL A 52 -3.24 -3.09 5.84
C VAL A 52 -1.78 -3.48 5.82
N ASN A 53 -0.89 -2.51 6.05
CA ASN A 53 0.54 -2.76 6.15
C ASN A 53 0.90 -2.92 7.62
N SER A 54 1.72 -3.93 7.91
CA SER A 54 2.19 -4.18 9.27
C SER A 54 3.67 -4.53 9.31
N LYS A 55 4.27 -4.31 10.49
CA LYS A 55 5.63 -4.71 10.83
C LYS A 55 5.59 -5.26 12.25
N ASP A 56 6.20 -6.42 12.46
CA ASP A 56 6.26 -7.09 13.77
C ASP A 56 4.86 -7.18 14.41
N GLU A 57 3.86 -7.55 13.60
CA GLU A 57 2.43 -7.64 13.96
C GLU A 57 1.74 -6.31 14.32
N VAL A 58 2.46 -5.18 14.26
CA VAL A 58 1.92 -3.84 14.49
C VAL A 58 1.48 -3.21 13.17
N VAL A 59 0.23 -2.74 13.10
CA VAL A 59 -0.27 -2.00 11.93
C VAL A 59 0.41 -0.64 11.85
N THR A 60 0.92 -0.29 10.68
CA THR A 60 1.63 0.99 10.46
C THR A 60 0.85 1.93 9.55
N THR A 61 0.17 1.39 8.55
CA THR A 61 -0.67 2.17 7.63
C THR A 61 -1.86 1.35 7.13
N ARG A 62 -2.95 2.05 6.82
CA ARG A 62 -4.13 1.52 6.13
C ARG A 62 -4.42 2.31 4.85
N PRO A 63 -3.79 1.96 3.72
CA PRO A 63 -4.12 2.58 2.44
C PRO A 63 -5.51 2.19 1.92
N THR A 64 -6.22 3.14 1.33
CA THR A 64 -7.40 2.89 0.48
C THR A 64 -7.09 3.41 -0.92
N ASN A 65 -7.12 2.53 -1.91
CA ASN A 65 -6.93 2.90 -3.31
C ASN A 65 -8.29 2.99 -4.00
N VAL A 66 -8.48 4.04 -4.79
CA VAL A 66 -9.68 4.30 -5.60
C VAL A 66 -9.25 4.53 -7.05
N LEU A 67 -9.68 3.65 -7.95
CA LEU A 67 -9.48 3.78 -9.39
C LEU A 67 -10.50 4.78 -9.96
N SER A 68 -10.03 5.74 -10.76
CA SER A 68 -10.90 6.70 -11.43
C SER A 68 -11.83 6.02 -12.44
N PRO A 69 -13.03 6.55 -12.72
CA PRO A 69 -13.99 5.93 -13.65
C PRO A 69 -13.45 5.71 -15.07
N ASP A 70 -12.51 6.54 -15.52
CA ASP A 70 -11.85 6.45 -16.81
C ASP A 70 -10.59 5.56 -16.81
N HIS A 71 -10.28 4.95 -15.66
CA HIS A 71 -9.12 4.08 -15.42
C HIS A 71 -7.75 4.73 -15.71
N ASN A 72 -7.67 6.08 -15.65
CA ASN A 72 -6.44 6.82 -15.88
C ASN A 72 -5.74 7.31 -14.61
N ALA A 73 -6.38 7.20 -13.45
CA ALA A 73 -5.78 7.60 -12.18
C ALA A 73 -6.15 6.66 -11.04
N ILE A 74 -5.25 6.57 -10.06
CA ILE A 74 -5.50 5.93 -8.77
C ILE A 74 -5.30 6.99 -7.69
N THR A 75 -6.34 7.29 -6.92
CA THR A 75 -6.22 8.06 -5.69
C THR A 75 -5.95 7.13 -4.53
N VAL A 76 -4.97 7.47 -3.69
CA VAL A 76 -4.63 6.69 -2.50
C VAL A 76 -4.76 7.57 -1.26
N ILE A 77 -5.49 7.07 -0.27
CA ILE A 77 -5.61 7.66 1.05
C ILE A 77 -4.78 6.80 1.99
N TYR A 78 -3.67 7.34 2.50
CA TYR A 78 -2.83 6.68 3.50
C TYR A 78 -3.25 7.14 4.89
N LEU A 79 -3.90 6.27 5.66
CA LEU A 79 -4.09 6.48 7.09
C LEU A 79 -2.88 5.90 7.84
N ARG A 80 -2.13 6.73 8.55
CA ARG A 80 -1.04 6.26 9.42
C ARG A 80 -1.63 5.79 10.74
N ASP A 81 -1.24 4.60 11.17
CA ASP A 81 -1.65 4.01 12.44
C ASP A 81 -0.52 4.04 13.47
N ASP A 82 -0.85 4.13 14.75
CA ASP A 82 0.12 4.04 15.85
C ASP A 82 0.26 2.62 16.44
N GLY A 83 -0.39 1.62 15.86
CA GLY A 83 -0.43 0.24 16.32
C GLY A 83 -1.65 -0.08 17.18
N THR A 84 -2.43 0.92 17.61
CA THR A 84 -3.64 0.74 18.44
C THR A 84 -4.93 0.86 17.63
N GLY A 85 -4.85 1.11 16.32
CA GLY A 85 -6.00 1.46 15.50
C GLY A 85 -6.26 2.97 15.41
N LYS A 86 -5.52 3.80 16.16
CA LYS A 86 -5.66 5.25 16.12
C LYS A 86 -4.90 5.85 14.94
N THR A 87 -5.63 6.61 14.13
CA THR A 87 -5.02 7.39 13.04
C THR A 87 -4.22 8.57 13.59
N THR A 88 -2.94 8.65 13.22
CA THR A 88 -2.01 9.74 13.62
C THR A 88 -1.69 10.72 12.49
N GLY A 89 -2.01 10.37 11.26
CA GLY A 89 -1.80 11.23 10.10
C GLY A 89 -2.53 10.69 8.87
N VAL A 90 -2.82 11.59 7.95
CA VAL A 90 -3.46 11.27 6.67
C VAL A 90 -2.62 11.86 5.55
N THR A 91 -2.37 11.08 4.51
CA THR A 91 -1.72 11.56 3.28
C THR A 91 -2.57 11.16 2.08
N PHE A 92 -2.77 12.10 1.16
CA PHE A 92 -3.46 11.87 -0.09
C PHE A 92 -2.44 11.85 -1.22
N ALA A 93 -2.50 10.84 -2.07
CA ALA A 93 -1.71 10.74 -3.29
C ALA A 93 -2.63 10.50 -4.49
N ALA A 94 -2.24 11.01 -5.66
CA ALA A 94 -2.86 10.68 -6.93
C ALA A 94 -1.76 10.19 -7.87
N TYR A 95 -1.96 9.00 -8.43
CA TYR A 95 -1.09 8.42 -9.44
C TYR A 95 -1.82 8.49 -10.77
N GLU A 96 -1.23 9.16 -11.74
CA GLU A 96 -1.75 9.21 -13.10
C GLU A 96 -1.06 8.16 -13.96
N ARG A 97 -1.82 7.56 -14.87
CA ARG A 97 -1.30 6.64 -15.87
C ARG A 97 -0.33 7.40 -16.78
N MET A 98 0.92 6.95 -16.82
CA MET A 98 1.90 7.45 -17.77
C MET A 98 1.46 7.12 -19.20
N ARG A 99 1.62 8.08 -20.12
CA ARG A 99 1.32 7.94 -21.55
C ARG A 99 2.57 7.60 -22.34
#